data_AF-A0A0N4ZGE1-F1
#
_entry.id   AF-A0A0N4ZGE1-F1
#
_cell.length_a   1.000
_cell.length_b   1.000
_cell.length_c   1.000
_cell.angle_alpha   90.00
_cell.angle_beta   90.00
_cell.angle_gamma   90.00
#
_symmetry.space_group_name_H-M   'P 1'
#
loop_
_entity.id
_entity.type
_entity.pdbx_description
1 polymer ?
#
loop_
_entity_poly.entity_id
_entity_poly.type
_entity_poly.pdbx_seq_one_letter_code
_entity_poly.pdbx_strand_id
1 'polypeptide(L)'
;MYSKNNKDTIVAKNNFSHLYQQMIGQRRIVGFNDFKLVNLHYCNYTCSLEMRNKIKCYRSGYQNPNRCYECICPFPYTGDFCESFHGNTGYYYCPDREVIALNHEKLLYFSRPYQCFTLIRAINENDTIWVSVKVTWLSNRSPCSRGDNMFEVQYKKDHGVMGLCF
;
A
#
# COMPACT_ATOMS: atom_id res chain seq x y z
N MET A 1 4.80 23.60 -1.08
CA MET A 1 3.53 24.28 -0.75
C MET A 1 3.85 25.74 -0.50
N TYR A 2 3.05 26.64 -1.06
CA TYR A 2 3.26 28.07 -0.88
C TYR A 2 2.29 28.57 0.19
N SER A 3 2.81 29.08 1.30
CA SER A 3 2.02 29.67 2.39
C SER A 3 2.45 31.11 2.60
N LYS A 4 1.49 32.02 2.73
CA LYS A 4 1.75 33.44 2.98
C LYS A 4 2.04 33.73 4.46
N ASN A 5 1.61 32.85 5.36
CA ASN A 5 1.65 33.05 6.81
C ASN A 5 2.19 31.83 7.57
N ASN A 6 2.93 30.95 6.89
CA ASN A 6 3.47 29.70 7.41
C ASN A 6 2.43 28.72 8.00
N LYS A 7 1.12 28.93 7.76
CA LYS A 7 0.08 27.96 8.12
C LYS A 7 -0.07 26.93 7.00
N ASP A 8 -0.55 25.74 7.38
CA ASP A 8 -0.94 24.71 6.42
C ASP A 8 -1.97 25.24 5.43
N THR A 9 -1.67 25.09 4.14
CA THR A 9 -2.60 25.43 3.04
C THR A 9 -3.41 24.22 2.57
N ILE A 10 -2.96 23.03 2.91
CA ILE A 10 -3.64 21.75 2.66
C ILE A 10 -3.68 21.02 3.99
N VAL A 11 -4.88 20.63 4.43
CA VAL A 11 -5.10 19.99 5.72
C VAL A 11 -5.80 18.65 5.51
N ALA A 12 -5.18 17.58 5.98
CA ALA A 12 -5.79 16.26 6.04
C ALA A 12 -6.94 16.25 7.06
N LYS A 13 -8.05 15.58 6.70
CA LYS A 13 -9.25 15.45 7.55
C LYS A 13 -9.52 13.99 7.91
N ASN A 14 -10.40 13.79 8.89
CA ASN A 14 -10.88 12.49 9.39
C ASN A 14 -9.84 11.70 10.21
N ASN A 15 -10.15 10.42 10.46
CA ASN A 15 -9.30 9.51 11.24
C ASN A 15 -7.87 9.49 10.70
N PHE A 16 -6.91 9.53 11.63
CA PHE A 16 -5.47 9.55 11.33
C PHE A 16 -5.00 10.77 10.53
N SER A 17 -5.74 11.89 10.57
CA SER A 17 -5.36 13.14 9.88
C SER A 17 -3.94 13.60 10.18
N HIS A 18 -3.45 13.46 11.42
CA HIS A 18 -2.09 13.83 11.79
C HIS A 18 -1.02 13.03 11.04
N LEU A 19 -1.23 11.73 10.82
CA LEU A 19 -0.33 10.89 10.00
C LEU A 19 -0.45 11.25 8.52
N TYR A 20 -1.67 11.40 8.02
CA TYR A 20 -1.89 11.80 6.62
C TYR A 20 -1.30 13.17 6.30
N GLN A 21 -1.35 14.13 7.22
CA GLN A 21 -0.74 15.45 7.07
C GLN A 21 0.76 15.33 6.82
N GLN A 22 1.43 14.39 7.50
CA GLN A 22 2.87 14.13 7.33
C GLN A 22 3.21 13.39 6.03
N MET A 23 2.24 12.83 5.32
CA MET A 23 2.47 12.11 4.05
C MET A 23 2.30 12.99 2.81
N ILE A 24 1.54 14.09 2.90
CA ILE A 24 1.22 14.95 1.77
C ILE A 24 2.49 15.64 1.24
N GLY A 25 2.65 15.68 -0.08
CA GLY A 25 3.73 16.41 -0.73
C GLY A 25 5.05 15.65 -0.88
N GLN A 26 5.06 14.34 -0.63
CA GLN A 26 6.21 13.50 -0.94
C GLN A 26 6.55 13.52 -2.44
N ARG A 27 7.85 13.42 -2.77
CA ARG A 27 8.39 13.45 -4.13
C ARG A 27 9.31 12.27 -4.44
N ARG A 28 9.34 11.26 -3.55
CA ARG A 28 10.27 10.13 -3.66
C ARG A 28 9.75 9.07 -4.60
N ILE A 29 8.44 8.83 -4.60
CA ILE A 29 7.78 7.86 -5.45
C ILE A 29 6.56 8.49 -6.12
N VAL A 30 6.25 8.07 -7.33
CA VAL A 30 4.98 8.45 -7.98
C VAL A 30 3.85 7.61 -7.37
N GLY A 31 2.68 8.22 -7.18
CA GLY A 31 1.50 7.50 -6.69
C GLY A 31 1.05 6.45 -7.71
N PHE A 32 0.75 5.23 -7.24
CA PHE A 32 0.27 4.17 -8.12
C PHE A 32 -1.01 4.58 -8.86
N ASN A 33 -1.95 5.23 -8.16
CA ASN A 33 -3.19 5.71 -8.77
C ASN A 33 -2.96 6.84 -9.80
N ASP A 34 -1.90 7.64 -9.66
CA ASP A 34 -1.54 8.66 -10.67
C ASP A 34 -1.10 7.98 -11.96
N PHE A 35 -0.20 6.98 -11.87
CA PHE A 35 0.21 6.18 -13.03
C PHE A 35 -0.96 5.41 -13.64
N LYS A 36 -1.82 4.82 -12.80
CA LYS A 36 -3.03 4.13 -13.26
C LYS A 36 -3.95 5.08 -14.03
N LEU A 37 -4.20 6.28 -13.52
CA LEU A 37 -5.06 7.27 -14.18
C LEU A 37 -4.50 7.66 -15.55
N VAL A 38 -3.21 7.96 -15.64
CA VAL A 38 -2.53 8.31 -16.89
C VAL A 38 -2.62 7.15 -17.90
N ASN A 39 -2.32 5.92 -17.47
CA ASN A 39 -2.39 4.74 -18.35
C ASN A 39 -3.81 4.44 -18.81
N LEU A 40 -4.81 4.56 -17.94
CA LEU A 40 -6.21 4.39 -18.34
C LEU A 40 -6.71 5.50 -19.26
N HIS A 41 -6.08 6.68 -19.25
CA HIS A 41 -6.45 7.75 -20.16
C HIS A 41 -5.82 7.57 -21.54
N TYR A 42 -4.52 7.28 -21.61
CA TYR A 42 -3.77 7.26 -22.87
C TYR A 42 -3.60 5.86 -23.49
N CYS A 43 -3.63 4.80 -22.68
CA CYS A 43 -3.23 3.45 -23.10
C CYS A 43 -4.37 2.41 -23.02
N ASN A 44 -5.61 2.83 -22.76
CA ASN A 44 -6.75 1.93 -22.57
C ASN A 44 -7.08 1.06 -23.79
N TYR A 45 -6.63 1.49 -24.98
CA TYR A 45 -6.91 0.83 -26.26
C TYR A 45 -5.67 0.14 -26.86
N THR A 46 -4.54 0.10 -26.14
CA THR A 46 -3.30 -0.54 -26.63
C THR A 46 -3.46 -2.05 -26.76
N CYS A 47 -4.22 -2.67 -25.85
CA CYS A 47 -4.54 -4.09 -25.95
C CYS A 47 -5.61 -4.34 -27.02
N SER A 48 -5.48 -5.48 -27.71
CA SER A 48 -6.46 -5.91 -28.71
C SER A 48 -7.88 -5.98 -28.13
N LEU A 49 -8.89 -5.78 -28.97
CA LEU A 49 -10.31 -5.88 -28.56
C LEU A 49 -10.60 -7.18 -27.83
N GLU A 50 -9.99 -8.28 -28.28
CA GLU A 50 -10.18 -9.60 -27.71
C GLU A 50 -9.57 -9.75 -26.32
N MET A 51 -8.50 -9.00 -25.99
CA MET A 51 -7.77 -9.10 -24.72
C MET A 51 -8.15 -8.04 -23.70
N ARG A 52 -8.78 -6.95 -24.13
CA ARG A 52 -9.26 -5.90 -23.21
C ARG A 52 -10.22 -6.49 -22.19
N ASN A 53 -9.95 -6.21 -20.91
CA ASN A 53 -10.77 -6.64 -19.77
C ASN A 53 -10.99 -8.16 -19.64
N LYS A 54 -10.19 -8.99 -20.31
CA LYS A 54 -10.26 -10.46 -20.17
C LYS A 54 -9.62 -10.97 -18.89
N ILE A 55 -8.56 -10.30 -18.44
CA ILE A 55 -7.87 -10.64 -17.20
C ILE A 55 -8.46 -9.85 -16.04
N LYS A 56 -8.47 -10.47 -14.86
CA LYS A 56 -8.87 -9.82 -13.61
C LYS A 56 -7.64 -9.40 -12.84
N CYS A 57 -7.47 -8.10 -12.62
CA CYS A 57 -6.42 -7.59 -11.73
C CYS A 57 -6.96 -7.44 -10.31
N TYR A 58 -6.37 -8.17 -9.37
CA TYR A 58 -6.70 -8.08 -7.94
C TYR A 58 -6.09 -6.85 -7.29
N ARG A 59 -6.49 -6.56 -6.05
CA ARG A 59 -5.89 -5.53 -5.19
C ARG A 59 -5.74 -4.17 -5.88
N SER A 60 -6.76 -3.75 -6.63
CA SER A 60 -6.77 -2.48 -7.37
C SER A 60 -5.74 -2.34 -8.51
N GLY A 61 -5.10 -3.45 -8.93
CA GLY A 61 -4.26 -3.48 -10.13
C GLY A 61 -5.01 -3.08 -11.40
N TYR A 62 -4.26 -2.91 -12.49
CA TYR A 62 -4.83 -2.65 -13.82
C TYR A 62 -4.03 -3.38 -14.89
N GLN A 63 -4.68 -3.69 -16.02
CA GLN A 63 -4.05 -4.42 -17.12
C GLN A 63 -2.83 -3.66 -17.63
N ASN A 64 -1.71 -4.35 -17.80
CA ASN A 64 -0.49 -3.75 -18.32
C ASN A 64 -0.68 -3.45 -19.81
N PRO A 65 -0.66 -2.16 -20.23
CA PRO A 65 -0.89 -1.81 -21.64
C PRO A 65 0.22 -2.31 -22.56
N ASN A 66 1.42 -2.57 -22.02
CA ASN A 66 2.56 -3.10 -22.79
C ASN A 66 2.59 -4.63 -22.80
N ARG A 67 1.84 -5.29 -21.90
CA ARG A 67 1.81 -6.75 -21.73
C ARG A 67 0.41 -7.18 -21.32
N CYS A 68 -0.48 -7.29 -22.31
CA CYS A 68 -1.92 -7.46 -22.09
C CYS A 68 -2.35 -8.72 -21.32
N TYR A 69 -1.45 -9.66 -21.06
CA TYR A 69 -1.71 -10.89 -20.31
C TYR A 69 -1.36 -10.80 -18.82
N GLU A 70 -0.85 -9.66 -18.35
CA GLU A 70 -0.49 -9.41 -16.96
C GLU A 70 -1.02 -8.04 -16.48
N CYS A 71 -0.97 -7.84 -15.17
CA CYS A 71 -1.38 -6.63 -14.48
C CYS A 71 -0.17 -5.85 -13.97
N ILE A 72 -0.30 -4.52 -13.95
CA ILE A 72 0.55 -3.67 -13.12
C ILE A 72 -0.06 -3.64 -11.71
N CYS A 73 0.72 -4.06 -10.72
CA CYS A 73 0.28 -4.24 -9.35
C CYS A 73 0.67 -3.07 -8.45
N PRO A 74 -0.22 -2.63 -7.54
CA PRO A 74 0.19 -1.69 -6.51
C PRO A 74 1.10 -2.38 -5.50
N PHE A 75 2.12 -1.68 -5.03
CA PHE A 75 3.00 -2.21 -4.00
C PHE A 75 2.24 -2.46 -2.68
N PRO A 76 2.51 -3.58 -1.97
CA PRO A 76 3.55 -4.59 -2.22
C PRO A 76 3.07 -5.83 -3.01
N TYR A 77 1.95 -5.73 -3.72
CA TYR A 77 1.37 -6.87 -4.45
C TYR A 77 2.16 -7.23 -5.71
N THR A 78 2.18 -8.51 -6.03
CA THR A 78 2.95 -9.12 -7.13
C THR A 78 2.15 -10.25 -7.76
N GLY A 79 2.70 -10.87 -8.81
CA GLY A 79 2.04 -11.91 -9.61
C GLY A 79 1.35 -11.32 -10.83
N ASP A 80 1.07 -12.16 -11.83
CA ASP A 80 0.54 -11.72 -13.12
C ASP A 80 -0.83 -11.05 -12.98
N PHE A 81 -1.57 -11.37 -11.91
CA PHE A 81 -2.89 -10.82 -11.63
C PHE A 81 -2.97 -10.06 -10.30
N CYS A 82 -1.83 -9.77 -9.66
CA CYS A 82 -1.74 -9.13 -8.34
C CYS A 82 -2.36 -9.94 -7.19
N GLU A 83 -2.32 -11.26 -7.33
CA GLU A 83 -2.83 -12.24 -6.35
C GLU A 83 -1.86 -12.52 -5.20
N SER A 84 -0.58 -12.20 -5.39
CA SER A 84 0.51 -12.42 -4.44
C SER A 84 1.05 -11.10 -3.89
N PHE A 85 2.05 -11.17 -3.02
CA PHE A 85 2.80 -10.00 -2.53
C PHE A 85 4.26 -10.38 -2.29
N HIS A 86 5.12 -9.37 -2.22
CA HIS A 86 6.55 -9.54 -2.01
C HIS A 86 6.87 -10.49 -0.84
N GLY A 87 7.93 -11.27 -1.02
CA GLY A 87 8.48 -12.12 0.03
C GLY A 87 9.25 -11.31 1.08
N ASN A 88 9.48 -11.94 2.23
CA ASN A 88 10.27 -11.37 3.31
C ASN A 88 11.77 -11.58 3.02
N THR A 89 12.58 -10.54 3.14
CA THR A 89 14.04 -10.64 2.90
C THR A 89 14.82 -11.19 4.11
N GLY A 90 14.19 -11.28 5.28
CA GLY A 90 14.80 -11.77 6.52
C GLY A 90 13.87 -12.68 7.29
N TYR A 91 13.68 -13.92 6.81
CA TYR A 91 12.66 -14.85 7.29
C TYR A 91 12.59 -14.99 8.82
N TYR A 92 13.72 -15.03 9.51
CA TYR A 92 13.77 -15.16 10.98
C TYR A 92 13.42 -13.88 11.77
N TYR A 93 13.39 -12.72 11.11
CA TYR A 93 13.21 -11.40 11.73
C TYR A 93 11.91 -10.70 11.29
N CYS A 94 11.25 -11.27 10.29
CA CYS A 94 9.92 -10.88 9.85
C CYS A 94 8.87 -11.79 10.51
N PRO A 95 7.67 -11.26 10.79
CA PRO A 95 6.57 -12.09 11.27
C PRO A 95 6.05 -13.03 10.16
N ASP A 96 5.15 -13.93 10.56
CA ASP A 96 4.42 -14.80 9.64
C ASP A 96 3.83 -13.99 8.47
N ARG A 97 3.94 -14.52 7.25
CA ARG A 97 3.47 -13.85 6.04
C ARG A 97 1.95 -13.69 6.00
N GLU A 98 1.24 -14.68 6.52
CA GLU A 98 -0.21 -14.63 6.66
C GLU A 98 -0.59 -14.91 8.11
N VAL A 99 -1.42 -14.04 8.67
CA VAL A 99 -1.88 -14.12 10.06
C VAL A 99 -3.40 -14.05 10.07
N ILE A 100 -4.02 -15.03 10.72
CA ILE A 100 -5.45 -14.99 11.00
C ILE A 100 -5.64 -14.22 12.31
N ALA A 101 -6.45 -13.17 12.28
CA ALA A 101 -6.85 -12.42 13.46
C ALA A 101 -7.84 -13.27 14.28
N LEU A 102 -7.48 -13.52 15.54
CA LEU A 102 -8.29 -14.27 16.49
C LEU A 102 -8.90 -13.33 17.53
N ASN A 103 -9.70 -13.87 18.44
CA ASN A 103 -10.34 -13.15 19.54
C ASN A 103 -9.37 -12.75 20.67
N HIS A 104 -8.06 -12.88 20.48
CA HIS A 104 -7.02 -12.47 21.41
C HIS A 104 -5.91 -11.72 20.67
N GLU A 105 -5.23 -10.82 21.39
CA GLU A 105 -4.16 -10.01 20.83
C GLU A 105 -2.95 -10.89 20.49
N LYS A 106 -2.54 -10.89 19.21
CA LYS A 106 -1.29 -11.49 18.73
C LYS A 106 -0.29 -10.38 18.41
N LEU A 107 0.86 -10.39 19.09
CA LEU A 107 1.93 -9.44 18.83
C LEU A 107 2.73 -9.85 17.59
N LEU A 108 2.93 -8.91 16.66
CA LEU A 108 3.76 -9.08 15.48
C LEU A 108 4.99 -8.18 15.60
N TYR A 109 6.18 -8.77 15.51
CA TYR A 109 7.44 -8.05 15.62
C TYR A 109 8.08 -7.90 14.25
N PHE A 110 8.29 -6.65 13.84
CA PHE A 110 9.02 -6.28 12.64
C PHE A 110 10.38 -5.76 13.10
N SER A 111 11.44 -6.51 12.81
CA SER A 111 12.77 -6.23 13.35
C SER A 111 13.84 -6.23 12.27
N ARG A 112 14.96 -5.53 12.55
CA ARG A 112 16.10 -5.37 11.63
C ARG A 112 15.73 -4.61 10.33
N PRO A 113 16.70 -4.16 9.53
CA PRO A 113 16.42 -3.46 8.28
C PRO A 113 16.04 -4.44 7.15
N TYR A 114 15.08 -5.32 7.41
CA TYR A 114 14.53 -6.23 6.40
C TYR A 114 13.20 -5.71 5.85
N GLN A 115 12.91 -6.05 4.60
CA GLN A 115 11.60 -5.83 4.00
C GLN A 115 10.70 -6.98 4.43
N CYS A 116 9.73 -6.66 5.28
CA CYS A 116 8.79 -7.61 5.84
C CYS A 116 7.37 -7.23 5.45
N PHE A 117 6.58 -8.22 5.03
CA PHE A 117 5.19 -8.06 4.63
C PHE A 117 4.34 -9.14 5.31
N THR A 118 3.28 -8.70 5.98
CA THR A 118 2.30 -9.59 6.61
C THR A 118 0.90 -9.20 6.18
N LEU A 119 0.15 -10.19 5.72
CA LEU A 119 -1.26 -10.08 5.42
C LEU A 119 -2.06 -10.59 6.63
N ILE A 120 -2.83 -9.68 7.25
CA ILE A 120 -3.72 -10.02 8.35
C ILE A 120 -5.13 -10.23 7.77
N ARG A 121 -5.72 -11.40 8.01
CA ARG A 121 -7.06 -11.77 7.52
C ARG A 121 -7.96 -12.09 8.70
N ALA A 122 -9.25 -11.81 8.54
CA ALA A 122 -10.26 -12.27 9.49
C ALA A 122 -10.70 -13.69 9.12
N ILE A 123 -11.34 -14.37 10.07
CA ILE A 123 -11.92 -15.70 9.83
C ILE A 123 -13.13 -15.58 8.90
N ASN A 124 -14.02 -14.62 9.17
CA ASN A 124 -15.23 -14.40 8.39
C ASN A 124 -15.18 -13.05 7.65
N GLU A 125 -15.92 -12.94 6.53
CA GLU A 125 -15.88 -11.75 5.67
C GLU A 125 -16.38 -10.46 6.36
N ASN A 126 -17.27 -10.59 7.36
CA ASN A 126 -17.87 -9.45 8.06
C ASN A 126 -17.17 -9.09 9.38
N ASP A 127 -16.11 -9.82 9.74
CA ASP A 127 -15.37 -9.57 10.96
C ASP A 127 -14.49 -8.32 10.82
N THR A 128 -14.47 -7.50 11.87
CA THR A 128 -13.59 -6.32 11.93
C THR A 128 -12.30 -6.69 12.66
N ILE A 129 -11.16 -6.42 12.02
CA ILE A 129 -9.84 -6.64 12.59
C ILE A 129 -9.37 -5.37 13.29
N TRP A 130 -9.02 -5.48 14.57
CA TRP A 130 -8.40 -4.39 15.32
C TRP A 130 -6.88 -4.50 15.25
N VAL A 131 -6.23 -3.47 14.72
CA VAL A 131 -4.77 -3.38 14.62
C VAL A 131 -4.30 -2.17 15.43
N SER A 132 -3.37 -2.41 16.36
CA SER A 132 -2.75 -1.35 17.17
C SER A 132 -1.25 -1.36 16.96
N VAL A 133 -0.69 -0.22 16.58
CA VAL A 133 0.76 0.00 16.54
C VAL A 133 1.20 0.42 17.94
N LYS A 134 1.95 -0.45 18.65
CA LYS A 134 2.36 -0.20 20.04
C LYS A 134 3.61 0.66 20.14
N VAL A 135 4.66 0.29 19.40
CA VAL A 135 5.98 0.94 19.44
C VAL A 135 6.58 0.92 18.04
N THR A 136 7.17 2.04 17.63
CA THR A 136 7.92 2.18 16.38
C THR A 136 9.28 2.81 16.66
N TRP A 137 10.35 2.15 16.21
CA TRP A 137 11.72 2.66 16.28
C TRP A 137 12.16 3.12 14.89
N LEU A 138 11.49 4.16 14.39
CA LEU A 138 11.67 4.68 13.04
C LEU A 138 12.23 6.10 13.08
N SER A 139 12.94 6.51 12.03
CA SER A 139 13.49 7.85 11.95
C SER A 139 12.40 8.81 11.51
N ASN A 140 12.36 9.98 12.16
CA ASN A 140 11.39 11.00 11.83
C ASN A 140 11.70 11.59 10.44
N ARG A 141 10.98 11.14 9.42
CA ARG A 141 11.10 11.60 8.03
C ARG A 141 9.80 12.27 7.61
N SER A 142 9.90 13.53 7.21
CA SER A 142 8.78 14.29 6.64
C SER A 142 9.15 14.83 5.25
N PRO A 143 8.32 14.62 4.22
CA PRO A 143 7.08 13.83 4.26
C PRO A 143 7.35 12.32 4.34
N CYS A 144 6.47 11.59 5.04
CA CYS A 144 6.53 10.14 5.17
C CYS A 144 6.11 9.48 3.85
N SER A 145 6.95 8.61 3.31
CA SER A 145 6.74 7.94 2.03
C SER A 145 7.45 6.60 2.00
N ARG A 146 7.01 5.67 1.14
CA ARG A 146 7.68 4.37 0.95
C ARG A 146 9.17 4.53 0.63
N GLY A 147 9.99 3.73 1.29
CA GLY A 147 11.44 3.75 1.21
C GLY A 147 12.05 3.13 2.46
N ASP A 148 13.32 3.43 2.74
CA ASP A 148 13.98 2.87 3.92
C ASP A 148 13.44 3.47 5.22
N ASN A 149 13.35 2.61 6.24
CA ASN A 149 13.02 2.94 7.61
C ASN A 149 11.62 3.54 7.81
N MET A 150 10.60 2.82 7.33
CA MET A 150 9.19 3.18 7.49
C MET A 150 8.34 1.95 7.80
N PHE A 151 7.17 2.17 8.40
CA PHE A 151 6.17 1.12 8.63
C PHE A 151 4.84 1.54 8.00
N GLU A 152 4.26 0.68 7.17
CA GLU A 152 3.02 0.98 6.44
C GLU A 152 1.89 0.05 6.86
N VAL A 153 0.73 0.62 7.18
CA VAL A 153 -0.51 -0.13 7.44
C VAL A 153 -1.52 0.14 6.32
N GLN A 154 -1.71 -0.83 5.42
CA GLN A 154 -2.72 -0.78 4.37
C GLN A 154 -4.04 -1.37 4.87
N TYR A 155 -5.05 -0.52 5.11
CA TYR A 155 -6.35 -0.92 5.68
C TYR A 155 -7.55 -0.52 4.81
N LYS A 156 -7.34 0.26 3.75
CA LYS A 156 -8.42 0.71 2.86
C LYS A 156 -8.77 -0.36 1.83
N LYS A 157 -10.03 -0.36 1.39
CA LYS A 157 -10.54 -1.24 0.33
C LYS A 157 -9.79 -1.04 -1.00
N ASP A 158 -9.47 0.21 -1.34
CA ASP A 158 -8.61 0.49 -2.47
C ASP A 158 -7.15 0.27 -2.08
N HIS A 159 -6.52 -0.76 -2.64
CA HIS A 159 -5.12 -1.08 -2.40
C HIS A 159 -4.15 -0.31 -3.32
N GLY A 160 -4.68 0.51 -4.25
CA GLY A 160 -3.90 1.40 -5.11
C GLY A 160 -3.39 2.65 -4.37
N VAL A 161 -4.00 2.99 -3.23
CA VAL A 161 -3.50 4.06 -2.36
C VAL A 161 -2.48 3.53 -1.36
N MET A 162 -1.54 4.40 -1.01
CA MET A 162 -0.62 4.13 0.09
C MET A 162 -1.39 4.07 1.42
N GLY A 163 -1.01 3.10 2.27
CA GLY A 163 -1.52 2.95 3.63
C GLY A 163 -1.02 4.06 4.57
N LEU A 164 -1.37 3.95 5.85
CA LEU A 164 -0.83 4.84 6.88
C LEU A 164 0.65 4.63 7.04
N CYS A 165 1.41 5.72 6.99
CA CYS A 165 2.85 5.75 7.14
C CYS A 165 3.22 6.13 8.57
N PHE A 166 4.09 5.34 9.20
CA PHE A 166 4.70 5.59 10.51
C PHE A 166 6.21 5.69 10.35
#